data_AF-A0A1I4ZGR9-F1
#
_entry.id   AF-A0A1I4ZGR9-F1
#
_cell.length_a   1.000
_cell.length_b   1.000
_cell.length_c   1.000
_cell.angle_alpha   90.00
_cell.angle_beta   90.00
_cell.angle_gamma   90.00
#
_symmetry.space_group_name_H-M   'P 1'
#
loop_
_entity.id
_entity.type
_entity.pdbx_description
1 polymer ?
#
loop_
_entity_poly.entity_id
_entity_poly.type
_entity_poly.pdbx_seq_one_letter_code
_entity_poly.pdbx_strand_id
1 'polypeptide(L)'
;MTKKLLIIIISGMLFHSCQDSKKSNLVSQAIEEKKWDIGKLNNRAIQHLDSTKWDLNLFNQDIETYNKYSEVFQSFPLNKSPFPVAEYDYAVSSIPFFIEMGTSVLKGVRIGEYESPESEKIINKLTLLVLTNDKDAEETTLVDSRNYPYLTAQGIFKVKNNELDWVFTVSPDGFSILLLNMKLFDLRFGETIIIYPQTDKSFIYEQIQDSPNNYEHFEDFKKSIMINPKVKKQLISEMNIK
;
A
#
# COMPACT_ATOMS: atom_id res chain seq x y z
N MET A 1 -78.03 3.00 -41.18
CA MET A 1 -77.95 2.36 -42.51
C MET A 1 -76.50 2.46 -42.97
N THR A 2 -75.81 1.32 -43.15
CA THR A 2 -74.49 1.11 -43.80
C THR A 2 -73.27 1.89 -43.28
N LYS A 3 -72.06 1.34 -43.06
CA LYS A 3 -71.44 0.05 -43.37
C LYS A 3 -70.20 -0.14 -42.46
N LYS A 4 -69.90 -1.40 -42.16
CA LYS A 4 -68.68 -1.91 -41.50
C LYS A 4 -67.40 -1.46 -42.23
N LEU A 5 -66.29 -1.30 -41.49
CA LEU A 5 -65.05 -2.00 -41.82
C LEU A 5 -64.17 -2.19 -40.58
N LEU A 6 -63.62 -3.39 -40.49
CA LEU A 6 -62.80 -3.95 -39.44
C LEU A 6 -61.40 -4.22 -40.05
N ILE A 7 -60.38 -4.38 -39.19
CA ILE A 7 -59.04 -4.98 -39.42
C ILE A 7 -58.06 -3.98 -40.07
N ILE A 8 -56.85 -3.70 -39.54
CA ILE A 8 -55.71 -4.61 -39.41
C ILE A 8 -54.74 -4.16 -38.29
N ILE A 9 -54.28 -5.13 -37.50
CA ILE A 9 -53.09 -5.08 -36.63
C ILE A 9 -51.85 -5.15 -37.51
N ILE A 10 -50.93 -4.18 -37.41
CA ILE A 10 -49.53 -4.37 -37.80
C ILE A 10 -48.63 -4.06 -36.60
N SER A 11 -47.86 -5.09 -36.28
CA SER A 11 -46.76 -5.19 -35.33
C SER A 11 -45.57 -4.32 -35.75
N GLY A 12 -44.87 -3.79 -34.75
CA GLY A 12 -43.41 -3.59 -34.77
C GLY A 12 -42.90 -2.27 -35.34
N MET A 13 -42.33 -1.44 -34.46
CA MET A 13 -40.90 -1.16 -34.46
C MET A 13 -40.49 -0.71 -33.05
N LEU A 14 -39.88 -1.64 -32.32
CA LEU A 14 -39.03 -1.32 -31.17
C LEU A 14 -37.84 -0.52 -31.71
N PHE A 15 -37.72 0.75 -31.34
CA PHE A 15 -36.46 1.46 -31.48
C PHE A 15 -35.47 0.88 -30.45
N HIS A 16 -34.77 -0.19 -30.84
CA HIS A 16 -33.42 -0.43 -30.37
C HIS A 16 -32.53 0.65 -31.00
N SER A 17 -32.22 1.69 -30.24
CA SER A 17 -31.06 2.53 -30.52
C SER A 17 -29.97 2.12 -29.55
N CYS A 18 -29.14 1.19 -30.00
CA CYS A 18 -27.81 0.96 -29.44
C CYS A 18 -27.03 2.27 -29.46
N GLN A 19 -26.67 2.78 -28.28
CA GLN A 19 -25.55 3.71 -28.17
C GLN A 19 -24.72 3.47 -26.91
N ASP A 20 -24.57 2.21 -26.51
CA ASP A 20 -23.65 1.79 -25.44
C ASP A 20 -22.41 1.08 -26.00
N SER A 21 -21.65 1.74 -26.88
CA SER A 21 -20.33 1.25 -27.31
C SER A 21 -19.21 2.30 -27.30
N LYS A 22 -19.49 3.56 -26.94
CA LYS A 22 -18.44 4.58 -26.79
C LYS A 22 -17.92 4.74 -25.35
N LYS A 23 -18.67 4.27 -24.34
CA LYS A 23 -18.29 4.43 -22.93
C LYS A 23 -17.37 3.31 -22.41
N SER A 24 -17.45 2.09 -22.97
CA SER A 24 -16.54 1.00 -22.54
C SER A 24 -15.13 1.12 -23.11
N ASN A 25 -14.99 1.68 -24.33
CA ASN A 25 -13.66 1.86 -24.96
C ASN A 25 -12.80 2.94 -24.27
N LEU A 26 -13.41 3.99 -23.72
CA LEU A 26 -12.67 5.02 -22.98
C LEU A 26 -12.19 4.52 -21.61
N VAL A 27 -12.99 3.68 -20.94
CA VAL A 27 -12.61 3.06 -19.66
C VAL A 27 -11.54 1.98 -19.89
N SER A 28 -11.63 1.18 -20.95
CA SER A 28 -10.61 0.17 -21.26
C SER A 28 -9.28 0.79 -21.72
N GLN A 29 -9.31 1.88 -22.50
CA GLN A 29 -8.08 2.62 -22.87
C GLN A 29 -7.41 3.29 -21.66
N ALA A 30 -8.18 3.86 -20.73
CA ALA A 30 -7.64 4.44 -19.50
C ALA A 30 -7.01 3.38 -18.56
N ILE A 31 -7.54 2.15 -18.56
CA ILE A 31 -7.00 1.01 -17.79
C ILE A 31 -5.72 0.45 -18.46
N GLU A 32 -5.65 0.42 -19.80
CA GLU A 32 -4.43 0.03 -20.53
C GLU A 32 -3.30 1.07 -20.41
N GLU A 33 -3.62 2.38 -20.38
CA GLU A 33 -2.61 3.44 -20.22
C GLU A 33 -1.88 3.38 -18.87
N LYS A 34 -2.57 3.01 -17.78
CA LYS A 34 -2.00 2.95 -16.42
C LYS A 34 -1.18 1.70 -16.12
N LYS A 35 -1.17 0.68 -16.98
CA LYS A 35 -0.39 -0.54 -16.69
C LYS A 35 1.09 -0.29 -16.94
N TRP A 36 1.91 -0.43 -15.90
CA TRP A 36 3.36 -0.35 -16.01
C TRP A 36 3.91 -1.65 -16.62
N ASP A 37 4.73 -1.49 -17.65
CA ASP A 37 5.55 -2.56 -18.21
C ASP A 37 7.03 -2.18 -18.10
N ILE A 38 7.92 -3.14 -18.37
CA ILE A 38 9.38 -2.94 -18.28
C ILE A 38 9.84 -1.77 -19.18
N GLY A 39 9.21 -1.56 -20.33
CA GLY A 39 9.54 -0.46 -21.25
C GLY A 39 9.21 0.91 -20.65
N LYS A 40 8.00 1.07 -20.09
CA LYS A 40 7.59 2.29 -19.37
C LYS A 40 8.48 2.56 -18.16
N LEU A 41 8.82 1.53 -17.38
CA LEU A 41 9.73 1.65 -16.23
C LEU A 41 11.13 2.09 -16.65
N ASN A 42 11.67 1.50 -17.72
CA ASN A 42 12.95 1.90 -18.28
C ASN A 42 12.93 3.36 -18.79
N ASN A 43 11.89 3.76 -19.52
CA ASN A 43 11.73 5.13 -19.97
C ASN A 43 11.66 6.11 -18.80
N ARG A 44 10.97 5.73 -17.72
CA ARG A 44 10.90 6.54 -16.50
C ARG A 44 12.25 6.66 -15.81
N ALA A 45 13.01 5.57 -15.70
CA ALA A 45 14.37 5.59 -15.17
C ALA A 45 15.27 6.55 -15.98
N ILE A 46 15.15 6.55 -17.32
CA ILE A 46 15.87 7.49 -18.19
C ILE A 46 15.46 8.94 -17.91
N GLN A 47 14.18 9.22 -17.70
CA GLN A 47 13.71 10.58 -17.36
C GLN A 47 14.31 11.08 -16.04
N HIS A 48 14.48 10.21 -15.03
CA HIS A 48 15.16 10.59 -13.78
C HIS A 48 16.62 10.99 -13.98
N LEU A 49 17.27 10.58 -15.07
CA LEU A 49 18.63 10.96 -15.42
C LEU A 49 18.70 12.23 -16.31
N ASP A 50 17.56 12.67 -16.86
CA ASP A 50 17.47 13.84 -17.72
C ASP A 50 17.19 15.09 -16.90
N SER A 51 18.22 15.92 -16.69
CA SER A 51 18.10 17.18 -15.94
C SER A 51 17.08 18.17 -16.49
N THR A 52 16.68 18.04 -17.77
CA THR A 52 15.62 18.89 -18.36
C THR A 52 14.21 18.47 -17.94
N LYS A 53 14.07 17.31 -17.29
CA LYS A 53 12.81 16.75 -16.80
C LYS A 53 12.66 16.87 -15.28
N TRP A 54 13.70 17.29 -14.58
CA TRP A 54 13.69 17.34 -13.13
C TRP A 54 12.73 18.40 -12.60
N ASP A 55 12.03 18.04 -11.54
CA ASP A 55 11.32 19.02 -10.72
C ASP A 55 12.32 19.72 -9.80
N LEU A 56 12.92 20.81 -10.30
CA LEU A 56 13.92 21.58 -9.57
C LEU A 56 13.33 22.29 -8.34
N ASN A 57 12.04 22.64 -8.38
CA ASN A 57 11.39 23.28 -7.24
C ASN A 57 11.30 22.29 -6.08
N LEU A 58 10.83 21.07 -6.37
CA LEU A 58 10.71 20.00 -5.39
C LEU A 58 12.08 19.56 -4.86
N PHE A 59 13.08 19.44 -5.74
CA PHE A 59 14.43 19.07 -5.34
C PHE A 59 15.06 20.11 -4.38
N ASN A 60 14.90 21.40 -4.65
CA ASN A 60 15.39 22.45 -3.75
C ASN A 60 14.66 22.44 -2.40
N GLN A 61 13.35 22.20 -2.40
CA GLN A 61 12.57 22.02 -1.16
C GLN A 61 13.08 20.81 -0.35
N ASP A 62 13.42 19.71 -1.01
CA ASP A 62 13.97 18.52 -0.36
C ASP A 62 15.35 18.82 0.27
N ILE A 63 16.21 19.59 -0.39
CA ILE A 63 17.50 20.05 0.16
C ILE A 63 17.30 20.92 1.40
N GLU A 64 16.42 21.93 1.33
CA GLU A 64 16.13 22.81 2.46
C GLU A 64 15.56 22.04 3.65
N THR A 65 14.62 21.13 3.38
CA THR A 65 14.02 20.25 4.40
C THR A 65 15.07 19.36 5.04
N TYR A 66 15.95 18.74 4.25
CA TYR A 66 17.03 17.90 4.77
C TYR A 66 17.99 18.70 5.64
N ASN A 67 18.43 19.88 5.21
CA ASN A 67 19.32 20.72 6.01
C ASN A 67 18.71 21.09 7.37
N LYS A 68 17.39 21.25 7.44
CA LYS A 68 16.67 21.57 8.68
C LYS A 68 16.42 20.36 9.59
N TYR A 69 16.21 19.17 9.02
CA TYR A 69 15.75 17.98 9.76
C TYR A 69 16.62 16.74 9.53
N SER A 70 17.90 16.93 9.19
CA SER A 70 18.83 15.85 8.84
C SER A 70 18.91 14.75 9.92
N GLU A 71 18.90 15.12 11.20
CA GLU A 71 18.89 14.18 12.33
C GLU A 71 17.70 13.21 12.28
N VAL A 72 16.51 13.70 11.90
CA VAL A 72 15.30 12.87 11.75
C VAL A 72 15.46 11.91 10.57
N PHE A 73 16.03 12.36 9.45
CA PHE A 73 16.23 11.49 8.29
C PHE A 73 17.34 10.45 8.48
N GLN A 74 18.32 10.76 9.33
CA GLN A 74 19.42 9.86 9.70
C GLN A 74 19.04 8.86 10.80
N SER A 75 17.89 9.04 11.46
CA SER A 75 17.41 8.09 12.46
C SER A 75 16.63 6.91 11.86
N PHE A 76 16.38 6.89 10.54
CA PHE A 76 15.73 5.77 9.87
C PHE A 76 16.74 4.71 9.40
N PRO A 77 16.30 3.46 9.14
CA PRO A 77 17.19 2.37 8.74
C PRO A 77 18.07 2.68 7.51
N LEU A 78 17.53 3.42 6.54
CA LEU A 78 18.24 3.97 5.40
C LEU A 78 18.21 5.50 5.45
N ASN A 79 19.40 6.10 5.46
CA ASN A 79 19.57 7.54 5.40
C ASN A 79 18.88 8.13 4.17
N LYS A 80 17.82 8.92 4.37
CA LYS A 80 17.17 9.65 3.27
C LYS A 80 17.99 10.90 2.94
N SER A 81 18.59 10.94 1.75
CA SER A 81 19.23 12.13 1.20
C SER A 81 18.37 12.73 0.08
N PRO A 82 18.40 14.05 -0.17
CA PRO A 82 17.78 14.64 -1.35
C PRO A 82 18.42 14.12 -2.64
N PHE A 83 17.61 13.84 -3.65
CA PHE A 83 18.06 13.52 -5.00
C PHE A 83 17.06 14.07 -6.02
N PRO A 84 17.52 14.50 -7.22
CA PRO A 84 16.62 15.04 -8.22
C PRO A 84 15.79 13.93 -8.86
N VAL A 85 14.54 14.26 -9.20
CA VAL A 85 13.59 13.32 -9.81
C VAL A 85 12.81 14.02 -10.91
N ALA A 86 12.42 13.27 -11.95
CA ALA A 86 11.55 13.80 -12.98
C ALA A 86 10.17 14.13 -12.42
N GLU A 87 9.51 15.16 -12.96
CA GLU A 87 8.14 15.53 -12.58
C GLU A 87 7.19 14.31 -12.56
N TYR A 88 6.28 14.28 -11.58
CA TYR A 88 5.31 13.21 -11.41
C TYR A 88 4.08 13.67 -10.65
N ASP A 89 3.02 12.87 -10.76
CA ASP A 89 1.78 13.07 -10.04
C ASP A 89 1.43 11.78 -9.29
N TYR A 90 1.70 11.76 -7.98
CA TYR A 90 1.62 10.56 -7.16
C TYR A 90 1.39 10.88 -5.68
N ALA A 91 0.44 10.17 -5.08
CA ALA A 91 0.14 10.27 -3.66
C ALA A 91 0.27 8.89 -2.99
N VAL A 92 0.89 8.89 -1.82
CA VAL A 92 1.21 7.71 -1.03
C VAL A 92 0.56 7.80 0.35
N SER A 93 0.34 6.67 1.00
CA SER A 93 -0.33 6.60 2.29
C SER A 93 0.47 5.78 3.30
N SER A 94 0.46 6.27 4.55
CA SER A 94 0.90 5.54 5.74
C SER A 94 -0.12 5.75 6.84
N ILE A 95 -0.76 4.68 7.29
CA ILE A 95 -1.80 4.73 8.32
C ILE A 95 -1.40 3.79 9.47
N PRO A 96 -0.96 4.32 10.63
CA PRO A 96 -0.73 3.51 11.81
C PRO A 96 -2.07 3.03 12.39
N PHE A 97 -2.05 1.87 13.03
CA PHE A 97 -3.20 1.27 13.69
C PHE A 97 -2.77 0.26 14.75
N PHE A 98 -3.73 -0.25 15.53
CA PHE A 98 -3.51 -1.36 16.43
C PHE A 98 -4.70 -2.33 16.44
N ILE A 99 -4.44 -3.57 16.85
CA ILE A 99 -5.45 -4.59 17.11
C ILE A 99 -5.29 -5.06 18.56
N GLU A 100 -6.36 -4.98 19.33
CA GLU A 100 -6.41 -5.46 20.71
C GLU A 100 -7.03 -6.85 20.77
N MET A 101 -6.36 -7.77 21.46
CA MET A 101 -6.77 -9.16 21.61
C MET A 101 -6.59 -9.60 23.07
N GLY A 102 -7.54 -9.21 23.91
CA GLY A 102 -7.42 -9.40 25.36
C GLY A 102 -6.31 -8.51 25.92
N THR A 103 -5.27 -9.11 26.49
CA THR A 103 -4.08 -8.38 26.99
C THR A 103 -3.03 -8.12 25.92
N SER A 104 -3.16 -8.75 24.74
CA SER A 104 -2.20 -8.60 23.66
C SER A 104 -2.56 -7.41 22.77
N VAL A 105 -1.54 -6.67 22.36
CA VAL A 105 -1.67 -5.55 21.43
C VAL A 105 -0.73 -5.81 20.25
N LEU A 106 -1.30 -5.89 19.05
CA LEU A 106 -0.54 -5.82 17.81
C LEU A 106 -0.56 -4.37 17.34
N LYS A 107 0.60 -3.71 17.29
CA LYS A 107 0.75 -2.39 16.68
C LYS A 107 1.15 -2.56 15.23
N GLY A 108 0.65 -1.72 14.34
CA GLY A 108 0.94 -1.89 12.92
C GLY A 108 0.81 -0.64 12.09
N VAL A 109 1.24 -0.76 10.85
CA VAL A 109 1.17 0.28 9.84
C VAL A 109 0.68 -0.31 8.53
N ARG A 110 -0.17 0.44 7.83
CA ARG A 110 -0.56 0.16 6.45
C ARG A 110 0.15 1.13 5.52
N ILE A 111 0.86 0.60 4.55
CA ILE A 111 1.52 1.36 3.49
C ILE A 111 0.76 1.10 2.20
N GLY A 112 0.48 2.17 1.45
CA GLY A 112 -0.23 2.07 0.19
C GLY A 112 -0.08 3.31 -0.67
N GLU A 113 -0.83 3.32 -1.76
CA GLU A 113 -0.90 4.42 -2.71
C GLU A 113 -2.34 4.76 -3.01
N TYR A 114 -2.63 6.02 -3.34
CA TYR A 114 -3.95 6.42 -3.78
C TYR A 114 -4.17 6.05 -5.25
N GLU A 115 -5.40 5.69 -5.63
CA GLU A 115 -5.74 5.31 -7.01
C GLU A 115 -5.49 6.45 -8.02
N SER A 116 -5.64 7.68 -7.55
CA SER A 116 -5.12 8.93 -8.12
C SER A 116 -4.85 9.91 -6.97
N PRO A 117 -4.08 10.99 -7.20
CA PRO A 117 -3.77 11.98 -6.17
C PRO A 117 -4.99 12.67 -5.53
N GLU A 118 -6.11 12.73 -6.25
CA GLU A 118 -7.39 13.28 -5.78
C GLU A 118 -8.34 12.22 -5.21
N SER A 119 -7.97 10.93 -5.31
CA SER A 119 -8.81 9.83 -4.83
C SER A 119 -8.73 9.71 -3.31
N GLU A 120 -9.83 9.36 -2.67
CA GLU A 120 -9.84 8.95 -1.26
C GLU A 120 -9.54 7.45 -1.10
N LYS A 121 -9.52 6.70 -2.20
CA LYS A 121 -9.33 5.25 -2.20
C LYS A 121 -7.85 4.91 -2.17
N ILE A 122 -7.46 4.18 -1.11
CA ILE A 122 -6.10 3.68 -0.90
C ILE A 122 -6.03 2.21 -1.33
N ILE A 123 -5.03 1.90 -2.14
CA ILE A 123 -4.61 0.54 -2.48
C ILE A 123 -3.47 0.16 -1.54
N ASN A 124 -3.74 -0.70 -0.57
CA ASN A 124 -2.75 -1.16 0.40
C ASN A 124 -1.74 -2.09 -0.30
N LYS A 125 -0.47 -1.99 0.06
CA LYS A 125 0.63 -2.80 -0.51
C LYS A 125 1.44 -3.53 0.55
N LEU A 126 1.39 -3.05 1.78
CA LEU A 126 1.95 -3.70 2.97
C LEU A 126 1.03 -3.44 4.15
N THR A 127 0.76 -4.49 4.92
CA THR A 127 0.27 -4.40 6.29
C THR A 127 1.30 -5.05 7.20
N LEU A 128 2.01 -4.26 8.00
CA LEU A 128 3.00 -4.76 8.96
C LEU A 128 2.43 -4.63 10.36
N LEU A 129 2.40 -5.73 11.10
CA LEU A 129 1.96 -5.83 12.48
C LEU A 129 3.09 -6.37 13.35
N VAL A 130 3.25 -5.84 14.55
CA VAL A 130 4.22 -6.28 15.55
C VAL A 130 3.49 -6.46 16.87
N LEU A 131 3.67 -7.62 17.52
CA LEU A 131 3.22 -7.81 18.90
C LEU A 131 4.04 -6.93 19.83
N THR A 132 3.39 -5.95 20.44
CA THR A 132 4.01 -4.99 21.36
C THR A 132 3.50 -5.15 22.79
N ASN A 133 2.24 -5.61 22.96
CA ASN A 133 1.47 -5.53 24.22
C ASN A 133 1.38 -4.11 24.81
N ASP A 134 1.66 -3.10 23.99
CA ASP A 134 1.66 -1.70 24.38
C ASP A 134 1.16 -0.86 23.19
N LYS A 135 0.09 -0.10 23.42
CA LYS A 135 -0.52 0.78 22.40
C LYS A 135 0.36 2.00 22.14
N ASP A 136 1.15 2.39 23.13
CA ASP A 136 2.01 3.56 23.11
C ASP A 136 3.45 3.20 22.70
N ALA A 137 3.71 1.92 22.37
CA ALA A 137 5.00 1.47 21.85
C ALA A 137 5.43 2.32 20.65
N GLU A 138 6.65 2.84 20.67
CA GLU A 138 7.12 3.78 19.65
C GLU A 138 7.20 3.12 18.27
N GLU A 139 6.48 3.69 17.30
CA GLU A 139 6.61 3.39 15.88
C GLU A 139 6.93 4.65 15.08
N THR A 140 7.87 4.53 14.15
CA THR A 140 8.17 5.57 13.18
C THR A 140 7.93 5.03 11.78
N THR A 141 7.49 5.89 10.87
CA THR A 141 7.32 5.53 9.47
C THR A 141 7.63 6.73 8.60
N LEU A 142 8.42 6.47 7.56
CA LEU A 142 8.72 7.40 6.49
C LEU A 142 8.32 6.75 5.17
N VAL A 143 7.39 7.37 4.45
CA VAL A 143 7.04 6.98 3.09
C VAL A 143 7.64 7.98 2.13
N ASP A 144 8.21 7.48 1.05
CA ASP A 144 8.84 8.31 0.03
C ASP A 144 8.20 8.09 -1.33
N SER A 145 7.57 9.14 -1.85
CA SER A 145 6.97 9.16 -3.19
C SER A 145 7.98 9.55 -4.28
N ARG A 146 9.20 10.01 -3.92
CA ARG A 146 10.23 10.45 -4.88
C ARG A 146 10.72 9.33 -5.78
N ASN A 147 10.51 8.08 -5.39
CA ASN A 147 10.82 6.90 -6.19
C ASN A 147 9.75 6.55 -7.23
N TYR A 148 8.75 7.41 -7.48
CA TYR A 148 7.66 7.12 -8.42
C TYR A 148 8.14 6.53 -9.77
N PRO A 149 7.60 5.38 -10.21
CA PRO A 149 6.39 4.72 -9.73
C PRO A 149 6.60 3.66 -8.64
N TYR A 150 7.81 3.55 -8.10
CA TYR A 150 8.10 2.65 -6.99
C TYR A 150 7.62 3.29 -5.69
N LEU A 151 6.83 2.56 -4.92
CA LEU A 151 6.46 2.95 -3.57
C LEU A 151 7.51 2.41 -2.62
N THR A 152 8.18 3.32 -1.91
CA THR A 152 9.16 2.97 -0.89
C THR A 152 8.73 3.49 0.46
N ALA A 153 8.91 2.68 1.50
CA ALA A 153 8.71 3.09 2.87
C ALA A 153 9.72 2.42 3.79
N GLN A 154 9.95 3.01 4.95
CA GLN A 154 10.79 2.44 5.98
C GLN A 154 10.34 2.94 7.35
N GLY A 155 10.81 2.29 8.39
CA GLY A 155 10.47 2.67 9.73
C GLY A 155 11.09 1.77 10.78
N ILE A 156 10.70 2.05 12.01
CA ILE A 156 11.20 1.36 13.20
C ILE A 156 9.99 1.03 14.08
N PHE A 157 9.99 -0.17 14.66
CA PHE A 157 9.17 -0.49 15.82
C PHE A 157 10.08 -0.72 17.02
N LYS A 158 9.93 0.07 18.08
CA LYS A 158 10.58 -0.21 19.36
C LYS A 158 9.66 -1.07 20.21
N VAL A 159 10.19 -2.22 20.60
CA VAL A 159 9.54 -3.13 21.53
C VAL A 159 10.37 -3.28 22.79
N LYS A 160 9.76 -3.78 23.86
CA LYS A 160 10.33 -3.79 25.23
C LYS A 160 11.79 -4.27 25.33
N ASN A 161 12.22 -5.21 24.49
CA ASN A 161 13.55 -5.80 24.53
C ASN A 161 14.31 -5.76 23.19
N ASN A 162 13.76 -5.11 22.17
CA ASN A 162 14.34 -5.11 20.82
C ASN A 162 13.88 -3.91 19.98
N GLU A 163 14.60 -3.65 18.90
CA GLU A 163 14.22 -2.69 17.88
C GLU A 163 14.09 -3.42 16.55
N LEU A 164 13.02 -3.14 15.81
CA LEU A 164 12.75 -3.75 14.51
C LEU A 164 12.79 -2.68 13.43
N ASP A 165 13.90 -2.66 12.70
CA ASP A 165 14.09 -1.87 11.50
C ASP A 165 13.42 -2.56 10.32
N TRP A 166 12.71 -1.78 9.52
CA TRP A 166 12.11 -2.30 8.31
C TRP A 166 12.22 -1.34 7.13
N VAL A 167 12.36 -1.93 5.94
CA VAL A 167 12.39 -1.26 4.64
C VAL A 167 11.49 -2.02 3.69
N PHE A 168 10.64 -1.31 2.98
CA PHE A 168 9.66 -1.84 2.05
C PHE A 168 9.81 -1.15 0.70
N THR A 169 9.66 -1.93 -0.37
CA THR A 169 9.49 -1.39 -1.72
C THR A 169 8.53 -2.25 -2.51
N VAL A 170 7.68 -1.60 -3.30
CA VAL A 170 6.89 -2.25 -4.35
C VAL A 170 7.05 -1.53 -5.68
N SER A 171 7.21 -2.33 -6.72
CA SER A 171 7.21 -1.94 -8.11
C SER A 171 5.81 -2.14 -8.68
N PRO A 172 5.37 -1.27 -9.60
CA PRO A 172 4.04 -1.37 -10.19
C PRO A 172 3.88 -2.59 -11.12
N ASP A 173 4.97 -3.27 -11.49
CA ASP A 173 4.93 -4.56 -12.19
C ASP A 173 4.63 -5.76 -11.27
N GLY A 174 4.43 -5.51 -9.97
CA GLY A 174 4.05 -6.50 -8.97
C GLY A 174 5.22 -7.08 -8.17
N PHE A 175 6.47 -6.71 -8.46
CA PHE A 175 7.58 -7.06 -7.57
C PHE A 175 7.49 -6.27 -6.25
N SER A 176 7.44 -6.96 -5.11
CA SER A 176 7.23 -6.33 -3.81
C SER A 176 8.01 -7.07 -2.72
N ILE A 177 8.75 -6.32 -1.89
CA ILE A 177 9.54 -6.87 -0.80
C ILE A 177 9.44 -6.04 0.47
N LEU A 178 9.55 -6.73 1.60
CA LEU A 178 9.85 -6.16 2.91
C LEU A 178 11.14 -6.77 3.42
N LEU A 179 12.07 -5.95 3.90
CA LEU A 179 13.23 -6.36 4.66
C LEU A 179 13.02 -5.90 6.10
N LEU A 180 12.98 -6.83 7.06
CA LEU A 180 12.84 -6.52 8.49
C LEU A 180 13.96 -7.19 9.27
N ASN A 181 14.82 -6.41 9.95
CA ASN A 181 16.03 -6.90 10.61
C ASN A 181 16.77 -7.98 9.80
N MET A 182 17.08 -7.67 8.53
CA MET A 182 17.74 -8.57 7.56
C MET A 182 16.94 -9.81 7.12
N LYS A 183 15.70 -10.01 7.58
CA LYS A 183 14.80 -11.03 7.03
C LYS A 183 14.05 -10.45 5.82
N LEU A 184 14.28 -11.05 4.65
CA LEU A 184 13.58 -10.71 3.41
C LEU A 184 12.23 -11.44 3.34
N PHE A 185 11.16 -10.71 3.02
CA PHE A 185 9.83 -11.20 2.69
C PHE A 185 9.49 -10.82 1.26
N ASP A 186 9.06 -11.82 0.49
CA ASP A 186 8.51 -11.62 -0.84
C ASP A 186 7.01 -11.45 -0.72
N LEU A 187 6.54 -10.21 -0.86
CA LEU A 187 5.15 -9.85 -0.56
C LEU A 187 4.17 -10.30 -1.65
N ARG A 188 4.67 -10.85 -2.77
CA ARG A 188 3.84 -11.55 -3.76
C ARG A 188 3.17 -12.79 -3.17
N PHE A 189 3.68 -13.30 -2.05
CA PHE A 189 3.13 -14.45 -1.32
C PHE A 189 2.25 -14.05 -0.11
N GLY A 190 2.02 -12.75 0.07
CA GLY A 190 1.14 -12.20 1.09
C GLY A 190 1.62 -10.85 1.60
N GLU A 191 0.71 -9.89 1.62
CA GLU A 191 0.98 -8.48 1.92
C GLU A 191 0.85 -8.16 3.42
N THR A 192 0.29 -9.08 4.20
CA THR A 192 0.17 -8.93 5.65
C THR A 192 1.26 -9.72 6.36
N ILE A 193 2.16 -9.02 7.03
CA ILE A 193 3.25 -9.58 7.85
C ILE A 193 2.95 -9.30 9.31
N ILE A 194 3.00 -10.35 10.14
CA ILE A 194 2.86 -10.23 11.59
C ILE A 194 4.13 -10.74 12.26
N ILE A 195 4.76 -9.90 13.07
CA ILE A 195 5.99 -10.20 13.80
C ILE A 195 5.67 -10.39 15.28
N TYR A 196 6.26 -11.43 15.86
CA TYR A 196 6.14 -11.77 17.27
C TYR A 196 7.53 -11.74 17.89
N PRO A 197 7.96 -10.60 18.46
CA PRO A 197 9.23 -10.52 19.18
C PRO A 197 9.23 -11.50 20.36
N GLN A 198 10.35 -12.20 20.55
CA GLN A 198 10.54 -13.17 21.61
C GLN A 198 11.44 -12.58 22.72
N THR A 199 11.35 -13.15 23.92
CA THR A 199 12.12 -12.72 25.10
C THR A 199 13.63 -12.84 24.91
N ASP A 200 14.09 -13.77 24.07
CA ASP A 200 15.49 -13.99 23.69
C ASP A 200 16.01 -13.07 22.57
N LYS A 201 15.23 -12.05 22.19
CA LYS A 201 15.48 -11.08 21.10
C LYS A 201 15.37 -11.66 19.70
N SER A 202 15.03 -12.94 19.53
CA SER A 202 14.58 -13.46 18.23
C SER A 202 13.18 -12.96 17.91
N PHE A 203 12.69 -13.26 16.71
CA PHE A 203 11.29 -13.07 16.36
C PHE A 203 10.77 -14.26 15.55
N ILE A 204 9.49 -14.58 15.78
CA ILE A 204 8.71 -15.47 14.92
C ILE A 204 7.83 -14.59 14.04
N TYR A 205 7.39 -15.10 12.90
CA TYR A 205 6.57 -14.33 11.97
C TYR A 205 5.50 -15.18 11.29
N GLU A 206 4.45 -14.51 10.85
CA GLU A 206 3.45 -15.04 9.92
C GLU A 206 3.40 -14.13 8.68
N GLN A 207 3.34 -14.75 7.50
CA GLN A 207 3.03 -14.07 6.25
C GLN A 207 1.66 -14.57 5.78
N ILE A 208 0.71 -13.65 5.71
CA ILE A 208 -0.70 -13.94 5.44
C ILE A 208 -1.05 -13.34 4.08
N GLN A 209 -1.71 -14.15 3.24
CA GLN A 209 -2.13 -13.74 1.90
C GLN A 209 -3.23 -12.68 1.92
N ASP A 210 -3.99 -12.61 3.00
CA ASP A 210 -5.05 -11.64 3.20
C ASP A 210 -4.53 -10.19 3.31
N SER A 211 -5.37 -9.23 2.94
CA SER A 211 -5.01 -7.81 2.82
C SER A 211 -6.24 -6.95 3.10
N PRO A 212 -6.09 -5.72 3.65
CA PRO A 212 -7.21 -4.79 3.81
C PRO A 212 -7.98 -4.52 2.51
N ASN A 213 -7.34 -4.69 1.35
CA ASN A 213 -7.97 -4.55 0.04
C ASN A 213 -9.13 -5.54 -0.21
N ASN A 214 -9.20 -6.64 0.54
CA ASN A 214 -10.24 -7.67 0.40
C ASN A 214 -11.53 -7.32 1.16
N TYR A 215 -11.56 -6.19 1.87
CA TYR A 215 -12.64 -5.81 2.76
C TYR A 215 -13.17 -4.43 2.41
N GLU A 216 -14.48 -4.24 2.51
CA GLU A 216 -15.12 -2.92 2.39
C GLU A 216 -14.76 -2.02 3.59
N HIS A 217 -14.65 -2.63 4.77
CA HIS A 217 -14.34 -1.92 6.01
C HIS A 217 -13.07 -2.49 6.65
N PHE A 218 -12.17 -1.59 7.05
CA PHE A 218 -10.91 -1.96 7.68
C PHE A 218 -11.09 -2.75 8.99
N GLU A 219 -12.16 -2.48 9.73
CA GLU A 219 -12.47 -3.22 10.96
C GLU A 219 -12.77 -4.71 10.70
N ASP A 220 -13.27 -5.08 9.50
CA ASP A 220 -13.50 -6.49 9.15
C ASP A 220 -12.19 -7.21 8.84
N PHE A 221 -11.21 -6.52 8.24
CA PHE A 221 -9.84 -7.02 8.15
C PHE A 221 -9.24 -7.26 9.54
N LYS A 222 -9.39 -6.32 10.48
CA LYS A 222 -8.88 -6.50 11.86
C LYS A 222 -9.50 -7.74 12.52
N LYS A 223 -10.82 -7.94 12.36
CA LYS A 223 -11.49 -9.16 12.84
C LYS A 223 -10.94 -10.42 12.19
N SER A 224 -10.62 -10.41 10.89
CA SER A 224 -10.04 -11.56 10.18
C SER A 224 -8.70 -11.97 10.80
N ILE A 225 -7.86 -11.01 11.15
CA ILE A 225 -6.60 -11.24 11.87
C ILE A 225 -6.86 -11.82 13.26
N MET A 226 -7.81 -11.25 14.01
CA MET A 226 -8.14 -11.70 15.36
C MET A 226 -8.63 -13.16 15.42
N ILE A 227 -9.36 -13.61 14.39
CA ILE A 227 -9.88 -14.98 14.33
C ILE A 227 -8.92 -15.99 13.69
N ASN A 228 -7.82 -15.53 13.07
CA ASN A 228 -6.87 -16.36 12.37
C ASN A 228 -6.26 -17.42 13.33
N PRO A 229 -6.36 -18.73 13.04
CA PRO A 229 -5.89 -19.78 13.93
C PRO A 229 -4.39 -19.71 14.23
N LYS A 230 -3.56 -19.31 13.26
CA LYS A 230 -2.11 -19.19 13.45
C LYS A 230 -1.77 -18.04 14.38
N VAL A 231 -2.42 -16.89 14.19
CA VAL A 231 -2.28 -15.71 15.06
C VAL A 231 -2.66 -16.06 16.49
N LYS A 232 -3.85 -16.65 16.69
CA LYS A 232 -4.30 -17.11 18.02
C LYS A 232 -3.31 -18.07 18.67
N LYS A 233 -2.80 -19.04 17.92
CA LYS A 233 -1.81 -20.00 18.42
C LYS A 233 -0.49 -19.30 18.81
N GLN A 234 -0.06 -18.30 18.06
CA GLN A 234 1.19 -17.62 18.37
C GLN A 234 1.06 -16.72 19.60
N LEU A 235 -0.10 -16.09 19.83
CA LEU A 235 -0.32 -15.20 20.97
C LEU A 235 -0.28 -15.91 22.33
N ILE A 236 -0.53 -17.22 22.39
CA ILE A 236 -0.44 -18.00 23.63
C ILE A 236 0.99 -18.46 23.98
N SER A 237 1.98 -18.16 23.13
CA SER A 237 3.38 -18.55 23.36
C SER A 237 3.96 -17.82 24.59
N GLU A 238 4.54 -18.59 25.52
CA GLU A 238 5.22 -18.04 26.70
C GLU A 238 6.53 -17.29 26.36
N MET A 239 7.08 -17.54 25.17
CA MET A 239 8.30 -16.92 24.68
C MET A 239 8.08 -15.50 24.15
N ASN A 240 6.84 -15.11 23.85
CA ASN A 240 6.52 -13.77 23.40
C ASN A 240 6.91 -12.74 24.48
N ILE A 241 7.25 -11.54 24.02
CA ILE A 241 7.37 -10.41 24.94
C ILE A 241 6.06 -10.20 25.70
N LYS A 242 6.17 -9.87 26.99
CA LYS A 242 5.05 -9.58 27.89
C LYS A 242 4.96 -8.10 28.14
#